data_AF-A0A7W4CHC6-F1
#
_entry.id   AF-A0A7W4CHC6-F1
#
_cell.length_a   1.000
_cell.length_b   1.000
_cell.length_c   1.000
_cell.angle_alpha   90.00
_cell.angle_beta   90.00
_cell.angle_gamma   90.00
#
_symmetry.space_group_name_H-M   'P 1'
#
loop_
_entity.id
_entity.type
_entity.pdbx_description
1 polymer ?
#
loop_
_entity_poly.entity_id
_entity_poly.type
_entity_poly.pdbx_seq_one_letter_code
_entity_poly.pdbx_strand_id
1 'polypeptide(L)' 'ISSTIMISQLPVKEWYAMIGNATVADALLDRLIHNSHRIELYPINLKMQA' A
#
# COMPACT_ATOMS: atom_id res chain seq x y z
N ILE A 1 -20.93 -7.11 4.24
CA ILE A 1 -19.85 -6.59 3.36
C ILE A 1 -18.75 -6.08 4.29
N SER A 2 -17.55 -6.64 4.22
CA SER A 2 -16.42 -6.26 5.08
C SER A 2 -15.33 -5.61 4.24
N SER A 3 -14.73 -4.54 4.75
CA SER A 3 -13.60 -3.85 4.10
C SER A 3 -12.31 -4.10 4.88
N THR A 4 -11.18 -4.08 4.19
CA THR A 4 -9.85 -4.21 4.81
C THR A 4 -9.08 -2.91 4.61
N ILE A 5 -8.45 -2.42 5.67
CA ILE A 5 -7.54 -1.27 5.62
C ILE A 5 -6.11 -1.80 5.73
N MET A 6 -5.23 -1.36 4.84
CA MET A 6 -3.80 -1.64 4.87
C MET A 6 -3.00 -0.34 4.84
N ILE A 7 -1.86 -0.35 5.53
CA ILE A 7 -0.89 0.74 5.54
C ILE A 7 0.47 0.18 5.14
N SER A 8 1.26 0.98 4.42
CA SER A 8 2.61 0.61 4.02
C SER A 8 3.53 1.82 4.06
N GLN A 9 4.79 1.58 4.38
CA GLN A 9 5.85 2.58 4.26
C GLN A 9 6.39 2.68 2.82
N LEU A 10 6.10 1.69 1.98
CA LEU A 10 6.50 1.67 0.58
C LEU A 10 5.31 2.01 -0.32
N PRO A 11 5.51 2.82 -1.37
CA PRO A 11 4.45 3.07 -2.35
C PRO A 11 4.07 1.76 -3.06
N VAL A 12 2.80 1.63 -3.44
CA VAL A 12 2.25 0.38 -4.03
C VAL A 12 3.07 -0.13 -5.23
N LYS A 13 3.64 0.78 -6.03
CA LYS A 13 4.48 0.45 -7.18
C LYS A 13 5.71 -0.40 -6.84
N GLU A 14 6.19 -0.34 -5.59
CA GLU A 14 7.38 -1.07 -5.13
C GLU A 14 7.03 -2.45 -4.57
N TRP A 15 5.74 -2.73 -4.33
CA TRP A 15 5.31 -3.98 -3.69
C TRP A 15 5.59 -5.20 -4.56
N TYR A 16 5.45 -5.08 -5.89
CA TYR A 16 5.73 -6.19 -6.80
C TYR A 16 7.17 -6.70 -6.64
N ALA A 17 8.14 -5.79 -6.62
CA ALA A 17 9.55 -6.11 -6.44
C ALA A 17 9.85 -6.63 -5.03
N MET A 18 9.21 -6.06 -4.00
CA MET A 18 9.38 -6.46 -2.61
C MET A 18 8.95 -7.92 -2.35
N ILE A 19 7.90 -8.40 -3.01
CA ILE A 19 7.34 -9.75 -2.78
C ILE A 19 8.28 -10.85 -3.35
N GLY A 20 9.09 -10.54 -4.35
CA GLY A 20 10.12 -11.43 -4.90
C GLY A 20 9.63 -12.63 -5.72
N ASN A 21 8.37 -13.06 -5.55
CA ASN A 21 7.73 -14.08 -6.37
C ASN A 21 6.64 -13.45 -7.25
N ALA A 22 6.83 -13.53 -8.58
CA ALA A 22 5.94 -12.92 -9.57
C ALA A 22 4.48 -13.40 -9.43
N THR A 23 4.26 -14.72 -9.38
CA THR A 23 2.91 -15.29 -9.30
C THR A 23 2.18 -14.87 -8.02
N VAL A 24 2.89 -14.81 -6.89
CA VAL A 24 2.32 -14.33 -5.62
C VAL A 24 2.05 -12.84 -5.69
N ALA A 25 2.96 -12.06 -6.26
CA ALA A 25 2.79 -10.61 -6.40
C ALA A 25 1.57 -10.27 -7.26
N ASP A 26 1.40 -10.94 -8.40
CA ASP A 26 0.23 -10.78 -9.27
C ASP A 26 -1.07 -11.09 -8.52
N ALA A 27 -1.16 -12.27 -7.88
CA ALA A 27 -2.36 -12.68 -7.15
C ALA A 27 -2.68 -11.78 -5.94
N LEU A 28 -1.66 -11.26 -5.26
CA LEU A 28 -1.84 -10.37 -4.11
C LEU A 28 -2.29 -8.98 -4.53
N LEU A 29 -1.64 -8.39 -5.55
CA LEU A 29 -1.99 -7.06 -6.04
C LEU A 29 -3.36 -7.06 -6.72
N ASP A 30 -3.73 -8.13 -7.42
CA ASP A 30 -5.08 -8.25 -8.00
C ASP A 30 -6.17 -8.26 -6.92
N ARG A 31 -5.93 -8.90 -5.76
CA ARG A 31 -6.90 -8.89 -4.66
C ARG A 31 -6.93 -7.57 -3.89
N LEU A 32 -5.76 -6.98 -3.65
CA LEU A 32 -5.64 -5.84 -2.75
C LEU A 32 -5.84 -4.50 -3.45
N ILE A 33 -5.44 -4.36 -4.71
CA ILE A 33 -5.35 -3.06 -5.37
C ILE A 33 -6.51 -2.83 -6.34
N HIS A 34 -7.00 -3.87 -7.01
CA HIS A 34 -7.95 -3.79 -8.12
C HIS A 34 -9.26 -3.04 -7.77
N ASN A 35 -9.69 -3.08 -6.50
CA ASN A 35 -10.85 -2.32 -6.01
C ASN A 35 -10.54 -1.50 -4.74
N SER A 36 -9.31 -0.99 -4.62
CA SER A 36 -8.88 -0.20 -3.47
C SER A 36 -9.09 1.29 -3.65
N HIS A 37 -9.47 1.97 -2.56
CA HIS A 37 -9.27 3.40 -2.44
C HIS A 37 -7.86 3.66 -1.93
N ARG A 38 -7.05 4.35 -2.73
CA ARG A 38 -5.65 4.64 -2.41
C ARG A 38 -5.51 6.06 -1.88
N ILE A 39 -4.84 6.18 -0.74
CA ILE A 39 -4.48 7.46 -0.12
C ILE A 39 -2.97 7.44 0.07
N GLU A 40 -2.25 8.24 -0.71
CA GLU A 40 -0.81 8.43 -0.52
C GLU A 40 -0.61 9.42 0.62
N LEU A 41 0.03 8.95 1.70
CA LEU A 41 0.33 9.78 2.86
C LEU A 41 1.69 10.43 2.66
N TYR A 42 1.70 11.75 2.68
CA TYR A 42 2.93 12.51 2.78
C TYR A 42 3.20 12.79 4.26
N PRO A 43 4.48 12.86 4.67
CA PRO A 43 4.80 13.35 5.99
C PRO A 43 4.16 14.72 6.16
N ILE A 44 3.16 14.81 7.03
CA ILE A 44 2.72 16.09 7.57
C ILE A 44 3.94 16.63 8.31
N ASN A 45 4.41 17.82 7.89
CA ASN A 45 5.35 18.60 8.67
C ASN A 45 4.68 19.02 9.97
N LEU A 46 4.50 18.08 10.90
CA LEU A 46 4.14 18.37 12.26
C LEU A 46 5.42 18.88 12.90
N LYS A 47 5.72 20.16 12.68
CA LYS A 47 6.59 20.86 13.62
C LYS A 47 5.82 20.85 14.92
N MET A 48 6.11 19.89 15.79
CA MET A 48 5.78 20.00 17.20
C MET A 48 6.44 21.29 17.66
N GLN A 49 5.64 22.35 17.75
CA GLN A 49 6.01 23.53 18.51
C GLN A 49 5.99 23.07 19.96
N ALA A 50 7.17 22.81 20.49
CA ALA A 50 7.46 22.81 21.91
C ALA A 50 8.07 24.17 22.25
#